data_AF-A0AAV2CEJ5-F1
#
_entry.id   AF-A0AAV2CEJ5-F1
#
_cell.length_a   1.000
_cell.length_b   1.000
_cell.length_c   1.000
_cell.angle_alpha   90.00
_cell.angle_beta   90.00
_cell.angle_gamma   90.00
#
_symmetry.space_group_name_H-M   'P 1'
#
loop_
_entity.id
_entity.type
_entity.pdbx_description
1 polymer ?
#
loop_
_entity_poly.entity_id
_entity_poly.type
_entity_poly.pdbx_seq_one_letter_code
_entity_poly.pdbx_strand_id
1 'polypeptide(L)'
;MARKFGVAEEIKIEATMFEGYELVPKPGEDSSGEDLRLHISLLVDVSRGDDGDPFEFVCSAWPDRLEIHKLYLLPKNKLLGRPYLGPDFRDWGRRSTEE
;
A
#
# COMPACT_ATOMS: atom_id res chain seq x y z
N MET A 1 -6.18 11.83 5.36
CA MET A 1 -5.72 11.98 6.75
C MET A 1 -4.26 12.35 6.74
N ALA A 2 -3.79 13.24 7.61
CA ALA A 2 -2.36 13.54 7.75
C ALA A 2 -1.99 13.53 9.23
N ARG A 3 -0.81 12.99 9.55
CA ARG A 3 -0.31 12.92 10.91
C ARG A 3 1.20 13.07 10.92
N LYS A 4 1.70 13.84 11.89
CA LYS A 4 3.13 13.92 12.20
C LYS A 4 3.53 12.81 13.14
N PHE A 5 4.70 12.22 12.88
CA PHE A 5 5.34 11.22 13.71
C PHE A 5 6.74 11.72 14.09
N GLY A 6 7.05 11.69 15.39
CA GLY A 6 8.31 12.27 15.89
C GLY A 6 8.45 13.77 15.58
N VAL A 7 9.69 14.19 15.28
CA VAL A 7 10.03 15.61 15.11
C VAL A 7 9.81 16.11 13.68
N ALA A 8 9.99 15.23 12.68
CA ALA A 8 10.09 15.66 11.28
C ALA A 8 9.39 14.73 10.28
N GLU A 9 8.83 13.59 10.69
CA GLU A 9 8.13 12.70 9.77
C GLU A 9 6.66 13.10 9.67
N GLU A 10 6.17 13.20 8.45
CA GLU A 10 4.77 13.43 8.13
C GLU A 10 4.27 12.31 7.24
N ILE A 11 3.19 11.66 7.71
CA ILE A 11 2.52 10.57 7.02
C ILE A 11 1.15 11.10 6.60
N LYS A 12 0.89 11.07 5.30
CA LYS A 12 -0.38 11.42 4.71
C LYS A 12 -0.96 10.19 4.04
N ILE A 13 -2.22 9.91 4.34
CA ILE A 13 -2.98 8.78 3.82
C ILE A 13 -4.18 9.34 3.08
N GLU A 14 -4.25 9.08 1.79
CA GLU A 14 -5.44 9.32 0.97
C GLU A 14 -6.12 8.00 0.69
N ALA A 15 -7.42 7.94 0.89
CA ALA A 15 -8.23 6.77 0.63
C ALA A 15 -9.18 7.08 -0.52
N THR A 16 -9.24 6.20 -1.51
CA THR A 16 -10.24 6.26 -2.57
C THR A 16 -11.38 5.28 -2.27
N MET A 17 -12.50 5.40 -2.99
CA MET A 17 -13.61 4.44 -2.88
C MET A 17 -13.17 3.01 -3.23
N PHE A 18 -14.08 2.04 -3.04
CA PHE A 18 -13.86 0.64 -3.36
C PHE A 18 -13.24 0.46 -4.77
N GLU A 19 -12.13 -0.25 -4.84
CA GLU A 19 -11.40 -0.50 -6.09
C GLU A 19 -11.72 -1.87 -6.66
N GLY A 20 -12.08 -2.83 -5.80
CA GLY A 20 -12.43 -4.18 -6.22
C GLY A 20 -12.98 -5.04 -5.10
N TYR A 21 -13.23 -6.29 -5.45
CA TYR A 21 -13.74 -7.30 -4.53
C TYR A 21 -13.14 -8.68 -4.80
N GLU A 22 -13.19 -9.54 -3.80
CA GLU A 22 -12.85 -10.96 -3.85
C GLU A 22 -14.01 -11.78 -3.27
N LEU A 23 -14.33 -12.92 -3.89
CA LEU A 23 -15.26 -13.89 -3.33
C LEU A 23 -14.47 -14.84 -2.45
N VAL A 24 -14.89 -15.00 -1.20
CA VAL A 24 -14.27 -15.92 -0.25
C VAL A 24 -15.27 -16.95 0.25
N PRO A 25 -14.84 -18.20 0.51
CA PRO A 25 -15.70 -19.20 1.11
C PRO A 25 -16.23 -18.73 2.46
N LYS A 26 -17.53 -18.94 2.73
CA LYS A 26 -18.09 -18.66 4.05
C LYS A 26 -17.42 -19.53 5.12
N PRO A 27 -16.97 -18.95 6.24
CA PRO A 27 -16.45 -19.74 7.34
C PRO A 27 -17.58 -20.51 8.04
N GLY A 28 -17.47 -21.84 8.12
CA GLY A 28 -18.42 -22.71 8.83
C GLY A 28 -18.62 -24.09 8.18
N GLU A 29 -19.23 -25.03 8.90
CA GLU A 29 -19.41 -26.43 8.47
C GLU A 29 -20.48 -26.59 7.36
N ASP A 30 -21.35 -25.59 7.18
CA ASP A 30 -22.42 -25.51 6.17
C ASP A 30 -22.04 -24.60 4.97
N SER A 31 -20.75 -24.47 4.64
CA SER A 31 -20.17 -23.47 3.71
C SER A 31 -20.51 -23.66 2.21
N SER A 32 -21.78 -23.78 1.87
CA SER A 32 -22.28 -23.85 0.49
C SER A 32 -22.36 -22.49 -0.22
N GLY A 33 -21.85 -21.41 0.40
CA GLY A 33 -21.94 -20.05 -0.14
C GLY A 33 -20.65 -19.25 -0.04
N GLU A 34 -20.58 -18.19 -0.83
CA GLU A 34 -19.47 -17.23 -0.89
C GLU A 34 -19.85 -15.93 -0.19
N ASP A 35 -18.87 -15.28 0.45
CA ASP A 35 -18.95 -13.92 0.99
C ASP A 35 -18.12 -12.96 0.12
N LEU A 36 -18.56 -11.70 0.07
CA LEU A 36 -17.88 -10.63 -0.66
C LEU A 36 -16.93 -9.87 0.25
N ARG A 37 -15.65 -9.82 -0.12
CA ARG A 37 -14.64 -8.95 0.49
C ARG A 37 -14.31 -7.80 -0.43
N LEU A 38 -14.58 -6.59 0.04
CA LEU A 38 -14.19 -5.36 -0.66
C LEU A 38 -12.81 -4.90 -0.18
N HIS A 39 -12.04 -4.29 -1.08
CA HIS A 39 -10.86 -3.51 -0.69
C HIS A 39 -10.96 -2.09 -1.24
N ILE A 40 -10.33 -1.16 -0.51
CA ILE A 40 -10.17 0.23 -0.91
C ILE A 40 -8.71 0.48 -1.31
N SER A 41 -8.46 1.35 -2.27
CA SER A 41 -7.10 1.82 -2.55
C SER A 41 -6.71 2.88 -1.54
N LEU A 42 -5.46 2.81 -1.09
CA LEU A 42 -4.82 3.83 -0.29
C LEU A 42 -3.56 4.33 -1.00
N LEU A 43 -3.39 5.64 -1.03
CA LEU A 43 -2.14 6.31 -1.35
C LEU A 43 -1.51 6.80 -0.05
N VAL A 44 -0.29 6.35 0.25
CA VAL A 44 0.40 6.72 1.48
C VAL A 44 1.66 7.49 1.14
N ASP A 45 1.66 8.78 1.42
CA ASP A 45 2.85 9.62 1.33
C ASP A 45 3.56 9.64 2.68
N VAL A 46 4.86 9.38 2.67
CA VAL A 46 5.75 9.52 3.83
C VAL A 46 6.84 10.51 3.46
N SER A 47 6.96 11.57 4.23
CA SER A 47 8.01 12.57 4.05
C SER A 47 8.75 12.80 5.37
N ARG A 48 10.05 13.06 5.29
CA ARG A 48 10.90 13.32 6.45
C ARG A 48 11.60 14.66 6.29
N GLY A 49 10.97 15.71 6.82
CA GLY A 49 11.48 17.09 6.86
C GLY A 49 12.21 17.53 5.59
N ASP A 50 13.25 18.34 5.77
CA ASP A 50 14.09 18.85 4.66
C ASP A 50 15.18 17.84 4.23
N ASP A 51 15.44 16.79 5.01
CA ASP A 51 16.62 15.92 4.82
C ASP A 51 16.37 14.55 4.16
N GLY A 52 15.11 14.09 4.00
CA GLY A 52 14.82 12.79 3.35
C GLY A 52 13.96 12.89 2.09
N ASP A 53 14.28 12.15 1.03
CA ASP A 53 13.41 12.04 -0.14
C ASP A 53 12.04 11.46 0.28
N PRO A 54 10.91 12.05 -0.15
CA PRO A 54 9.60 11.48 0.11
C PRO A 54 9.39 10.16 -0.62
N PHE A 55 8.54 9.33 -0.02
CA PHE A 55 8.14 8.04 -0.56
C PHE A 55 6.63 7.97 -0.66
N GLU A 56 6.12 7.35 -1.72
CA GLU A 56 4.68 7.14 -1.93
C GLU A 56 4.43 5.63 -2.08
N PHE A 57 3.45 5.12 -1.34
CA PHE A 57 2.99 3.74 -1.46
C PHE A 57 1.60 3.70 -2.10
N VAL A 58 1.41 2.75 -3.02
CA VAL A 58 0.10 2.38 -3.54
C VAL A 58 -0.30 1.08 -2.87
N CYS A 59 -1.39 1.09 -2.11
CA CYS A 59 -1.82 -0.04 -1.30
C CYS A 59 -3.29 -0.38 -1.55
N SER A 60 -3.67 -1.64 -1.30
CA SER A 60 -5.07 -2.04 -1.12
C SER A 60 -5.30 -2.46 0.32
N ALA A 61 -6.24 -1.81 0.99
CA ALA A 61 -6.66 -2.16 2.33
C ALA A 61 -7.85 -3.10 2.28
N TRP A 62 -7.65 -4.31 2.81
CA TRP A 62 -8.66 -5.32 3.06
C TRP A 62 -9.09 -5.27 4.54
N PRO A 63 -10.20 -5.92 4.92
CA PRO A 63 -10.64 -5.95 6.31
C PRO A 63 -9.62 -6.56 7.30
N ASP A 64 -8.76 -7.45 6.82
CA ASP A 64 -7.82 -8.27 7.61
C ASP A 64 -6.34 -8.02 7.26
N ARG A 65 -6.05 -7.34 6.14
CA ARG A 65 -4.68 -7.13 5.67
C ARG A 65 -4.52 -5.85 4.86
N LEU A 66 -3.28 -5.37 4.78
CA LEU A 66 -2.89 -4.29 3.89
C LEU A 66 -1.88 -4.84 2.88
N GLU A 67 -2.18 -4.71 1.60
CA GLU A 67 -1.29 -5.13 0.51
C GLU A 67 -0.60 -3.89 -0.07
N ILE A 68 0.71 -3.93 -0.18
CA ILE A 68 1.50 -2.90 -0.86
C ILE A 68 1.71 -3.38 -2.29
N HIS A 69 1.27 -2.59 -3.27
CA HIS A 69 1.45 -2.91 -4.69
C HIS A 69 2.72 -2.28 -5.24
N LYS A 70 2.95 -1.00 -4.91
CA LYS A 70 4.07 -0.20 -5.44
C LYS A 70 4.64 0.73 -4.39
N LEU A 71 5.94 1.00 -4.53
CA LEU A 71 6.68 2.03 -3.80
C LEU A 71 7.33 2.95 -4.81
N TYR A 72 7.10 4.25 -4.67
CA TYR A 72 7.77 5.29 -5.44
C TYR A 72 8.71 6.06 -4.52
N LEU A 73 9.98 6.17 -4.93
CA LEU A 73 10.91 7.11 -4.28
C LEU A 73 10.92 8.38 -5.13
N LEU A 74 10.45 9.47 -4.54
CA LEU A 74 10.27 10.76 -5.20
C LEU A 74 11.48 11.64 -4.86
N PRO A 75 12.44 11.83 -5.78
CA PRO A 75 13.60 12.67 -5.50
C PRO A 75 13.16 14.12 -5.23
N LYS A 76 13.62 14.72 -4.14
CA LYS A 76 13.36 16.13 -3.81
C LYS A 76 13.84 17.08 -4.90
N ASN A 77 14.91 16.70 -5.59
CA ASN A 77 15.49 17.47 -6.66
C ASN A 77 14.87 17.05 -8.01
N LYS A 78 13.92 17.84 -8.52
CA LYS A 78 13.25 17.60 -9.82
C LYS A 78 14.21 17.54 -11.03
N LEU A 79 15.49 17.91 -10.84
CA LEU A 79 16.54 17.81 -11.85
C LEU A 79 17.16 16.40 -11.95
N LEU A 80 17.07 15.62 -10.88
CA LEU A 80 17.38 14.18 -10.92
C LEU A 80 16.13 13.51 -11.47
N GLY A 81 16.30 12.84 -12.61
CA GLY A 81 15.22 12.34 -13.46
C GLY A 81 14.20 11.41 -12.80
N ARG A 82 13.34 10.85 -13.65
CA ARG A 82 12.14 10.04 -13.34
C ARG A 82 12.16 9.38 -11.94
N PRO A 83 11.06 9.51 -11.16
CA PRO A 83 10.97 8.87 -9.85
C PRO A 83 11.31 7.38 -9.96
N TYR A 84 12.00 6.85 -8.95
CA TYR A 84 12.26 5.42 -8.92
C TYR A 84 10.92 4.70 -8.74
N LEU A 85 10.54 3.92 -9.75
CA LEU A 85 9.39 3.05 -9.70
C LEU A 85 9.89 1.73 -9.11
N GLY A 86 9.60 1.51 -7.83
CA GLY A 86 9.93 0.26 -7.15
C GLY A 86 9.32 -0.96 -7.83
N PRO A 87 9.77 -2.16 -7.47
CA PRO A 87 9.24 -3.39 -8.03
C PRO A 87 7.74 -3.52 -7.72
N ASP A 88 7.02 -4.23 -8.58
CA ASP A 88 5.67 -4.66 -8.28
C ASP A 88 5.72 -5.74 -7.21
N PHE A 89 5.25 -5.42 -6.01
CA PHE A 89 5.38 -6.30 -4.86
C PHE A 89 4.37 -7.45 -4.86
N ARG A 90 3.40 -7.45 -5.77
CA ARG A 90 2.46 -8.56 -5.96
C ARG A 90 3.16 -9.88 -6.30
N ASP A 91 4.34 -9.81 -6.91
CA ASP A 91 5.12 -10.98 -7.32
C ASP A 91 6.11 -11.46 -6.24
N TRP A 92 6.22 -10.77 -5.09
CA TRP A 92 7.26 -11.07 -4.09
C TRP A 92 6.99 -12.34 -3.28
N GLY A 93 5.72 -12.76 -3.15
CA GLY A 93 5.30 -13.91 -2.35
C GLY A 93 5.83 -15.28 -2.82
N ARG A 94 6.54 -15.34 -3.96
CA ARG A 94 7.06 -16.61 -4.52
C ARG A 94 8.54 -16.89 -4.23
N ARG A 95 9.27 -15.97 -3.57
CA ARG A 95 10.74 -16.06 -3.46
C ARG A 95 11.30 -16.13 -2.03
N SER A 96 10.45 -16.02 -1.00
CA SER A 96 10.86 -15.93 0.41
C SER A 96 10.65 -17.23 1.21
N THR A 97 10.30 -18.35 0.57
CA THR A 97 10.25 -19.69 1.19
C THR A 97 11.47 -20.55 0.86
N GLU A 98 12.55 -19.96 0.34
CA GLU A 98 13.76 -20.68 -0.06
C GLU A 98 15.00 -19.99 0.52
N GLU A 99 15.03 -19.81 1.85
CA GLU A 99 16.25 -19.70 2.68
C GLU A 99 16.01 -20.29 4.08
#